data_AF-A0A1U8MX82-F1
#
_entry.id   AF-A0A1U8MX82-F1
#
_cell.length_a   1.000
_cell.length_b   1.000
_cell.length_c   1.000
_cell.angle_alpha   90.00
_cell.angle_beta   90.00
_cell.angle_gamma   90.00
#
_symmetry.space_group_name_H-M   'P 1'
#
loop_
_entity.id
_entity.type
_entity.pdbx_description
1 polymer ?
#
loop_
_entity_poly.entity_id
_entity_poly.type
_entity_poly.pdbx_seq_one_letter_code
_entity_poly.pdbx_strand_id
1 'polypeptide(L)'
;MMGCKSSKTKGGAVEVSSQGRTDSGIESDLSSYEAACRHDSTLQQFDATLHQRTNDVIGTLAANMGVQALSFDSLKEVTGCVFETNQEVVKIILECQRDIWNNPDLFSLVEEYFDNTKKTLEFCTALQNCLKRARNNQLIIQLAVKNFEEEVGLQVGDDERKFVKTLEELRKFKAAEEPFTKEFFILFDSVRRQQE
;
A
#
# COMPACT_ATOMS: atom_id res chain seq x y z
N MET A 1 4.56 53.55 37.98
CA MET A 1 4.66 54.71 37.04
C MET A 1 5.56 54.30 35.88
N MET A 2 5.23 54.77 34.67
CA MET A 2 5.73 54.38 33.34
C MET A 2 7.27 54.30 33.17
N GLY A 3 7.85 53.58 32.20
CA GLY A 3 7.28 53.20 30.91
C GLY A 3 8.09 52.20 30.07
N CYS A 4 7.51 51.92 28.90
CA CYS A 4 7.80 50.84 27.97
C CYS A 4 9.04 51.06 27.09
N LYS A 5 9.66 49.96 26.62
CA LYS A 5 10.17 49.82 25.24
C LYS A 5 9.94 48.40 24.73
N SER A 6 9.08 48.27 23.71
CA SER A 6 8.92 47.09 22.87
C SER A 6 10.05 47.02 21.84
N SER A 7 10.53 45.81 21.53
CA SER A 7 11.25 45.52 20.29
C SER A 7 10.70 44.23 19.69
N LYS A 8 10.09 44.36 18.51
CA LYS A 8 9.64 43.26 17.64
C LYS A 8 10.86 42.61 16.99
N THR A 9 10.91 41.28 16.97
CA THR A 9 11.65 40.54 15.94
C THR A 9 10.69 39.59 15.24
N LYS A 10 10.45 39.89 13.96
CA LYS A 10 9.95 38.99 12.91
C LYS A 10 10.81 37.70 12.97
N GLY A 11 10.25 36.51 12.88
CA GLY A 11 9.54 36.03 11.70
C GLY A 11 10.58 35.43 10.74
N GLY A 12 10.78 34.12 10.83
CA GLY A 12 11.64 33.33 9.96
C GLY A 12 11.23 31.87 10.09
N ALA A 13 10.11 31.52 9.48
CA ALA A 13 9.83 30.13 9.16
C ALA A 13 10.92 29.68 8.18
N VAL A 14 11.62 28.62 8.52
CA VAL A 14 12.51 27.93 7.58
C VAL A 14 11.58 27.25 6.58
N GLU A 15 11.35 27.91 5.44
CA GLU A 15 10.80 27.25 4.26
C GLU A 15 11.82 26.20 3.82
N VAL A 16 11.47 24.93 4.02
CA VAL A 16 12.12 23.82 3.32
C VAL A 16 11.79 24.00 1.85
N SER A 17 12.77 24.53 1.10
CA SER A 17 12.70 24.62 -0.35
C SER A 17 12.74 23.21 -0.93
N SER A 18 11.59 22.67 -1.31
CA SER A 18 11.49 21.54 -2.23
C SER A 18 11.82 22.03 -3.64
N GLN A 19 13.10 22.30 -3.87
CA GLN A 19 13.59 22.74 -5.17
C GLN A 19 13.55 21.54 -6.12
N GLY A 20 12.64 21.56 -7.09
CA GLY A 20 12.56 20.57 -8.15
C GLY A 20 13.93 20.44 -8.84
N ARG A 21 14.53 19.25 -8.75
CA ARG A 21 15.81 18.93 -9.40
C ARG A 21 15.66 19.02 -10.92
N THR A 22 16.65 19.58 -11.59
CA THR A 22 16.69 19.62 -13.06
C THR A 22 17.00 18.22 -13.61
N ASP A 23 16.44 17.88 -14.78
CA ASP A 23 16.66 16.57 -15.44
C ASP A 23 18.15 16.21 -15.58
N SER A 24 19.00 17.22 -15.80
CA SER A 24 20.46 17.06 -15.90
C SER A 24 21.15 16.58 -14.62
N GLY A 25 20.58 16.89 -13.43
CA GLY A 25 21.13 16.47 -12.15
C GLY A 25 20.76 15.03 -11.79
N ILE A 26 19.59 14.58 -12.27
CA ILE A 26 19.15 13.19 -12.08
C ILE A 26 20.01 12.25 -12.93
N GLU A 27 20.30 12.63 -14.18
CA GLU A 27 21.15 11.84 -15.08
C GLU A 27 22.58 11.67 -14.54
N SER A 28 23.16 12.73 -13.95
CA SER A 28 24.48 12.65 -13.32
C SER A 28 24.50 11.78 -12.08
N ASP A 29 23.45 11.87 -11.24
CA ASP A 29 23.33 11.07 -10.02
C ASP A 29 23.16 9.58 -10.36
N LEU A 30 22.35 9.25 -11.37
CA LEU A 30 22.18 7.89 -11.87
C LEU A 30 23.48 7.32 -12.45
N SER A 31 24.20 8.11 -13.25
CA SER A 31 25.50 7.70 -13.78
C SER A 31 26.52 7.43 -12.67
N SER A 32 26.49 8.25 -11.61
CA SER A 32 27.34 8.06 -10.42
C SER A 32 26.97 6.80 -9.64
N TYR A 33 25.67 6.54 -9.45
CA TYR A 33 25.16 5.31 -8.83
C TYR A 33 25.57 4.06 -9.63
N GLU A 34 25.36 4.06 -10.95
CA GLU A 34 25.78 2.95 -11.83
C GLU A 34 27.29 2.70 -11.76
N ALA A 35 28.10 3.76 -11.67
CA ALA A 35 29.52 3.63 -11.48
C ALA A 35 29.84 2.99 -10.12
N ALA A 36 29.14 3.36 -9.03
CA ALA A 36 29.30 2.74 -7.72
C ALA A 36 28.93 1.25 -7.73
N CYS A 37 27.85 0.85 -8.41
CA CYS A 37 27.46 -0.56 -8.58
C CYS A 37 28.57 -1.41 -9.23
N ARG A 38 29.44 -0.84 -10.07
CA ARG A 38 30.55 -1.58 -10.68
C ARG A 38 31.69 -1.87 -9.70
N HIS A 39 31.77 -1.14 -8.59
CA HIS A 39 32.87 -1.22 -7.64
C HIS A 39 32.47 -1.89 -6.31
N ASP A 40 31.17 -1.99 -6.04
CA ASP A 40 30.62 -2.62 -4.84
C ASP A 40 29.71 -3.81 -5.22
N SER A 41 30.17 -5.03 -4.92
CA SER A 41 29.43 -6.26 -5.23
C SER A 41 28.10 -6.39 -4.49
N THR A 42 28.00 -5.85 -3.28
CA THR A 42 26.78 -5.89 -2.47
C THR A 42 25.75 -4.95 -3.08
N LEU A 43 26.18 -3.73 -3.44
CA LEU A 43 25.34 -2.76 -4.13
C LEU A 43 24.89 -3.27 -5.50
N GLN A 44 25.78 -3.90 -6.26
CA GLN A 44 25.46 -4.54 -7.54
C GLN A 44 24.37 -5.61 -7.39
N GLN A 45 24.48 -6.45 -6.35
CA GLN A 45 23.52 -7.51 -6.09
C GLN A 45 22.15 -6.96 -5.69
N PHE A 46 22.13 -5.91 -4.86
CA PHE A 46 20.90 -5.22 -4.51
C PHE A 46 20.22 -4.61 -5.75
N ASP A 47 20.99 -3.91 -6.59
CA ASP A 47 20.51 -3.30 -7.82
C ASP A 47 19.89 -4.33 -8.78
N ALA A 48 20.59 -5.44 -9.02
CA ALA A 48 20.11 -6.54 -9.85
C ALA A 48 18.80 -7.14 -9.30
N THR A 49 18.69 -7.27 -7.98
CA THR A 49 17.49 -7.79 -7.32
C THR A 49 16.31 -6.82 -7.45
N LEU A 50 16.56 -5.52 -7.26
CA LEU A 50 15.57 -4.47 -7.43
C LEU A 50 15.05 -4.42 -8.87
N HIS A 51 15.94 -4.49 -9.86
CA HIS A 51 15.58 -4.55 -11.28
C HIS A 51 14.76 -5.80 -11.60
N GLN A 52 15.18 -6.97 -11.13
CA GLN A 52 14.45 -8.22 -11.35
C GLN A 52 13.01 -8.11 -10.81
N ARG A 53 12.85 -7.76 -9.53
CA ARG A 53 11.53 -7.62 -8.90
C ARG A 53 10.64 -6.61 -9.61
N THR A 54 11.22 -5.46 -10.00
CA THR A 54 10.49 -4.41 -10.71
C THR A 54 9.98 -4.92 -12.06
N ASN A 55 10.82 -5.62 -12.81
CA ASN A 55 10.45 -6.21 -14.09
C ASN A 55 9.39 -7.31 -13.95
N ASP A 56 9.47 -8.14 -12.91
CA ASP A 56 8.49 -9.19 -12.62
C ASP A 56 7.10 -8.59 -12.33
N VAL A 57 7.05 -7.51 -11.54
CA VAL A 57 5.81 -6.76 -11.28
C VAL A 57 5.27 -6.11 -12.56
N ILE A 58 6.12 -5.44 -13.35
CA ILE A 58 5.72 -4.83 -14.62
C ILE A 58 5.16 -5.90 -15.57
N GLY A 59 5.83 -7.04 -15.70
CA GLY A 59 5.38 -8.16 -16.53
C GLY A 59 4.02 -8.68 -16.08
N THR A 60 3.82 -8.82 -14.78
CA THR A 60 2.54 -9.24 -14.18
C THR A 60 1.43 -8.22 -14.43
N LEU A 61 1.70 -6.92 -14.30
CA LEU A 61 0.72 -5.87 -14.60
C LEU A 61 0.42 -5.80 -16.10
N ALA A 62 1.44 -5.91 -16.95
CA ALA A 62 1.32 -5.88 -18.40
C ALA A 62 0.48 -7.04 -18.95
N ALA A 63 0.60 -8.23 -18.36
CA ALA A 63 -0.22 -9.39 -18.72
C ALA A 63 -1.73 -9.17 -18.49
N ASN A 64 -2.11 -8.19 -17.66
CA ASN A 64 -3.51 -7.82 -17.42
C ASN A 64 -3.99 -6.62 -18.27
N MET A 65 -3.14 -6.04 -19.14
CA MET A 65 -3.54 -4.98 -20.07
C MET A 65 -4.50 -5.54 -21.12
N GLY A 66 -5.80 -5.51 -20.79
CA GLY A 66 -6.88 -6.10 -21.59
C GLY A 66 -8.07 -6.56 -20.74
N VAL A 67 -7.91 -6.62 -19.42
CA VAL A 67 -8.98 -6.98 -18.47
C VAL A 67 -9.43 -5.73 -17.71
N GLN A 68 -10.73 -5.61 -17.42
CA GLN A 68 -11.31 -4.45 -16.72
C GLN A 68 -10.83 -4.32 -15.25
N ALA A 69 -10.24 -5.36 -14.68
CA ALA A 69 -9.75 -5.39 -13.30
C ALA A 69 -8.46 -6.23 -13.18
N LEU A 70 -7.62 -5.87 -12.20
CA LEU A 70 -6.44 -6.65 -11.83
C LEU A 70 -6.84 -7.94 -11.10
N SER A 71 -6.08 -9.01 -11.30
CA SER A 71 -6.27 -10.27 -10.59
C SER A 71 -5.76 -10.20 -9.14
N PHE A 72 -6.25 -11.11 -8.28
CA PHE A 72 -5.72 -11.26 -6.93
C PHE A 72 -4.26 -11.70 -6.92
N ASP A 73 -3.84 -12.49 -7.91
CA ASP A 73 -2.45 -12.92 -8.04
C ASP A 73 -1.54 -11.73 -8.35
N SER A 74 -1.98 -10.81 -9.23
CA SER A 74 -1.24 -9.58 -9.49
C SER A 74 -1.15 -8.65 -8.29
N LEU A 75 -2.23 -8.54 -7.52
CA LEU A 75 -2.21 -7.79 -6.26
C LEU A 75 -1.24 -8.41 -5.24
N LYS A 76 -1.24 -9.75 -5.14
CA LYS A 76 -0.33 -10.50 -4.28
C LYS A 76 1.14 -10.30 -4.70
N GLU A 77 1.41 -10.32 -6.00
CA GLU A 77 2.75 -10.09 -6.55
C GLU A 77 3.26 -8.69 -6.22
N VAL A 78 2.46 -7.65 -6.51
CA VAL A 78 2.82 -6.25 -6.23
C VAL A 78 3.08 -6.03 -4.74
N THR A 79 2.18 -6.52 -3.88
CA THR A 79 2.33 -6.36 -2.42
C THR A 79 3.51 -7.16 -1.87
N GLY A 80 3.79 -8.34 -2.43
CA GLY A 80 4.97 -9.14 -2.14
C GLY A 80 6.26 -8.42 -2.49
N CYS A 81 6.39 -7.91 -3.71
CA CYS A 81 7.54 -7.14 -4.17
C CYS A 81 7.84 -5.93 -3.26
N VAL A 82 6.82 -5.17 -2.88
CA VAL A 82 6.98 -4.03 -1.95
C VAL A 82 7.52 -4.52 -0.61
N PHE A 83 6.96 -5.60 -0.05
CA PHE A 83 7.38 -6.14 1.24
C PHE A 83 8.82 -6.66 1.22
N GLU A 84 9.19 -7.46 0.22
CA GLU A 84 10.53 -8.02 0.07
C GLU A 84 11.60 -6.94 -0.11
N THR A 85 11.32 -5.94 -0.96
CA THR A 85 12.21 -4.79 -1.17
C THR A 85 12.42 -4.03 0.13
N ASN A 86 11.34 -3.80 0.89
CA ASN A 86 11.41 -3.14 2.19
C ASN A 86 12.28 -3.91 3.20
N GLN A 87 12.20 -5.25 3.22
CA GLN A 87 13.04 -6.05 4.11
C GLN A 87 14.53 -5.90 3.79
N GLU A 88 14.90 -5.87 2.52
CA GLU A 88 16.29 -5.67 2.10
C GLU A 88 16.81 -4.27 2.41
N VAL A 89 16.00 -3.23 2.16
CA VAL A 89 16.38 -1.85 2.49
C VAL A 89 16.59 -1.67 3.99
N VAL A 90 15.71 -2.25 4.83
CA VAL A 90 15.91 -2.21 6.29
C VAL A 90 17.22 -2.87 6.70
N LYS A 91 17.60 -3.98 6.06
CA LYS A 91 18.89 -4.63 6.34
C LYS A 91 20.06 -3.71 6.02
N ILE A 92 20.04 -3.04 4.87
CA ILE A 92 21.07 -2.07 4.46
C ILE A 92 21.13 -0.89 5.45
N ILE A 93 19.98 -0.35 5.85
CA ILE A 93 19.90 0.74 6.84
C ILE A 93 20.55 0.33 8.17
N LEU A 94 20.32 -0.91 8.62
CA LEU A 94 20.92 -1.42 9.86
C LEU A 94 22.43 -1.60 9.72
N GLU A 95 22.92 -2.09 8.59
CA GLU A 95 24.36 -2.25 8.31
C GLU A 95 25.08 -0.89 8.26
N CYS A 96 24.43 0.12 7.70
CA CYS A 96 24.98 1.48 7.54
C CYS A 96 24.57 2.45 8.67
N GLN A 97 23.99 1.96 9.78
CA GLN A 97 23.39 2.79 10.83
C GLN A 97 24.32 3.90 11.33
N ARG A 98 25.61 3.63 11.56
CA ARG A 98 26.51 4.69 12.05
C ARG A 98 26.73 5.80 11.02
N ASP A 99 26.85 5.45 9.75
CA ASP A 99 27.11 6.41 8.68
C ASP A 99 25.88 7.27 8.42
N ILE A 100 24.68 6.66 8.47
CA ILE A 100 23.40 7.36 8.38
C ILE A 100 23.26 8.37 9.52
N TRP A 101 23.52 7.99 10.77
CA TRP A 101 23.39 8.90 11.92
C TRP A 101 24.38 10.06 11.89
N ASN A 102 25.53 9.91 11.23
CA ASN A 102 26.55 10.95 11.10
C ASN A 102 26.29 11.90 9.92
N ASN A 103 25.32 11.59 9.05
CA ASN A 103 24.97 12.40 7.90
C ASN A 103 23.49 12.83 7.99
N PRO A 104 23.21 14.10 8.34
CA PRO A 104 21.83 14.60 8.51
C PRO A 104 20.94 14.42 7.28
N ASP A 105 21.50 14.52 6.07
CA ASP A 105 20.73 14.36 4.83
C ASP A 105 20.31 12.90 4.62
N LEU A 106 21.22 11.95 4.88
CA LEU A 106 20.91 10.51 4.83
C LEU A 106 19.92 10.12 5.93
N PHE A 107 20.07 10.70 7.13
CA PHE A 107 19.13 10.47 8.22
C PHE A 107 17.71 10.92 7.84
N SER A 108 17.56 12.13 7.31
CA SER A 108 16.27 12.65 6.83
C SER A 108 15.67 11.79 5.72
N LEU A 109 16.48 11.29 4.79
CA LEU A 109 16.02 10.39 3.72
C LEU A 109 15.46 9.07 4.28
N VAL A 110 16.15 8.50 5.28
CA VAL A 110 15.71 7.26 5.94
C VAL A 110 14.42 7.49 6.74
N GLU A 111 14.28 8.63 7.41
CA GLU A 111 13.02 8.99 8.09
C GLU A 111 11.85 9.08 7.10
N GLU A 112 12.04 9.77 5.98
CA GLU A 112 11.02 9.86 4.91
C GLU A 112 10.67 8.48 4.37
N TYR A 113 11.68 7.64 4.11
CA TYR A 113 11.48 6.27 3.66
C TYR A 113 10.60 5.45 4.63
N PHE A 114 10.86 5.54 5.94
CA PHE A 114 10.06 4.84 6.94
C PHE A 114 8.65 5.38 7.05
N ASP A 115 8.45 6.69 6.95
CA ASP A 115 7.12 7.31 6.93
C ASP A 115 6.31 6.87 5.70
N ASN A 116 6.94 6.78 4.53
CA ASN A 116 6.35 6.27 3.29
C ASN A 116 5.95 4.79 3.43
N THR A 117 6.86 3.99 3.99
CA THR A 117 6.65 2.55 4.22
C THR A 117 5.52 2.31 5.21
N LYS A 118 5.46 3.10 6.28
CA LYS A 118 4.40 3.01 7.29
C LYS A 118 3.02 3.28 6.70
N LYS A 119 2.85 4.37 5.94
CA LYS A 119 1.57 4.69 5.27
C LYS A 119 1.16 3.59 4.28
N THR A 120 2.12 3.06 3.53
CA THR A 120 1.89 1.93 2.60
C THR A 120 1.42 0.69 3.35
N LEU A 121 2.02 0.38 4.51
CA LEU A 121 1.62 -0.74 5.35
C LEU A 121 0.22 -0.56 5.96
N GLU A 122 -0.11 0.65 6.43
CA GLU A 122 -1.45 0.99 6.93
C GLU A 122 -2.50 0.78 5.83
N PHE A 123 -2.22 1.23 4.62
CA PHE A 123 -3.07 0.97 3.45
C PHE A 123 -3.22 -0.53 3.15
N CYS A 124 -2.12 -1.29 3.06
CA CYS A 124 -2.15 -2.73 2.81
C CYS A 124 -2.95 -3.49 3.89
N THR A 125 -2.84 -3.06 5.15
CA THR A 125 -3.62 -3.62 6.27
C THR A 125 -5.12 -3.35 6.09
N ALA A 126 -5.48 -2.10 5.76
CA ALA A 126 -6.86 -1.74 5.46
C ALA A 126 -7.41 -2.52 4.27
N LEU A 127 -6.64 -2.68 3.20
CA LEU A 127 -6.99 -3.49 2.03
C LEU A 127 -7.24 -4.94 2.42
N GLN A 128 -6.34 -5.55 3.21
CA GLN A 128 -6.50 -6.94 3.68
C GLN A 128 -7.80 -7.11 4.48
N ASN A 129 -8.15 -6.14 5.33
CA ASN A 129 -9.40 -6.18 6.09
C ASN A 129 -10.63 -6.05 5.18
N CYS A 130 -10.56 -5.21 4.14
CA CYS A 130 -11.62 -5.10 3.14
C CYS A 130 -11.82 -6.42 2.40
N LEU A 131 -10.74 -7.08 1.97
CA LEU A 131 -10.80 -8.37 1.29
C LEU A 131 -11.35 -9.49 2.19
N LYS A 132 -11.01 -9.49 3.48
CA LYS A 132 -11.59 -10.43 4.46
C LYS A 132 -13.10 -10.22 4.59
N ARG A 133 -13.57 -8.99 4.72
CA ARG A 133 -15.01 -8.67 4.75
C ARG A 133 -15.71 -9.08 3.45
N ALA A 134 -15.13 -8.74 2.29
CA ALA A 134 -15.67 -9.13 0.99
C ALA A 134 -15.84 -10.66 0.89
N ARG A 135 -14.80 -11.41 1.28
CA ARG A 135 -14.84 -12.88 1.30
C ARG A 135 -15.91 -13.42 2.25
N ASN A 136 -16.01 -12.89 3.46
CA ASN A 136 -17.03 -13.32 4.43
C ASN A 136 -18.44 -13.06 3.89
N ASN A 137 -18.67 -11.89 3.31
CA ASN A 137 -19.96 -11.53 2.73
C ASN A 137 -20.31 -12.43 1.53
N GLN A 138 -19.31 -12.77 0.69
CA GLN A 138 -19.47 -13.73 -0.40
C GLN A 138 -19.85 -15.13 0.11
N LEU A 139 -19.27 -15.60 1.20
CA LEU A 139 -19.61 -16.90 1.80
C LEU A 139 -21.07 -16.93 2.28
N ILE A 140 -21.59 -15.83 2.83
CA ILE A 140 -23.01 -15.72 3.23
C ILE A 140 -23.91 -15.86 1.99
N ILE A 141 -23.58 -15.19 0.88
CA ILE A 141 -24.33 -15.31 -0.38
C ILE A 141 -24.27 -16.74 -0.90
N GLN A 142 -23.09 -17.37 -0.92
CA GLN A 142 -22.94 -18.76 -1.38
C GLN A 142 -23.80 -19.72 -0.55
N LEU A 143 -23.86 -19.53 0.78
CA LEU A 143 -24.71 -20.32 1.66
C LEU A 143 -26.20 -20.06 1.38
N ALA A 144 -26.60 -18.82 1.11
CA ALA A 144 -27.96 -18.49 0.71
C ALA A 144 -28.37 -19.18 -0.60
N VAL A 145 -27.47 -19.19 -1.61
CA VAL A 145 -27.70 -19.88 -2.88
C VAL A 145 -27.84 -21.39 -2.67
N LYS A 146 -26.95 -21.99 -1.88
CA LYS A 146 -27.04 -23.41 -1.55
C LYS A 146 -28.36 -23.76 -0.83
N ASN A 147 -28.74 -22.97 0.18
CA ASN A 147 -30.01 -23.15 0.89
C ASN A 147 -31.19 -23.04 -0.08
N PHE A 148 -31.14 -22.10 -1.03
CA PHE A 148 -32.19 -21.93 -2.03
C PHE A 148 -32.33 -23.17 -2.91
N GLU A 149 -31.23 -23.68 -3.45
CA GLU A 149 -31.22 -24.90 -4.26
C GLU A 149 -31.82 -26.11 -3.51
N GLU A 150 -31.46 -26.28 -2.23
CA GLU A 150 -32.01 -27.32 -1.36
C GLU A 150 -33.52 -27.12 -1.09
N GLU A 151 -33.95 -25.89 -0.79
CA GLU A 151 -35.34 -25.56 -0.48
C GLU A 151 -36.26 -25.63 -1.72
N VAL A 152 -35.74 -25.35 -2.92
CA VAL A 152 -36.46 -25.57 -4.20
C VAL A 152 -36.68 -27.05 -4.49
N GLY A 153 -35.74 -27.93 -4.14
CA GLY A 153 -35.83 -29.37 -4.40
C GLY A 153 -36.87 -30.11 -3.53
N LEU A 154 -37.28 -29.53 -2.41
CA LEU A 154 -38.16 -30.15 -1.40
C LEU A 154 -39.66 -29.85 -1.62
N GLN A 155 -40.15 -29.79 -2.86
CA GLN A 155 -41.49 -29.29 -3.30
C GLN A 155 -42.76 -29.95 -2.69
N VAL A 156 -42.72 -30.59 -1.52
CA VAL A 156 -43.87 -31.15 -0.80
C VAL A 156 -44.03 -30.43 0.55
N GLY A 157 -44.61 -29.22 0.54
CA GLY A 157 -44.89 -28.47 1.76
C GLY A 157 -45.48 -27.08 1.53
N ASP A 158 -46.31 -26.67 2.49
CA ASP A 158 -47.04 -25.39 2.59
C ASP A 158 -46.22 -24.17 2.13
N ASP A 159 -46.79 -23.35 1.24
CA ASP A 159 -46.11 -22.23 0.56
C ASP A 159 -45.55 -21.19 1.54
N GLU A 160 -46.14 -21.07 2.74
CA GLU A 160 -45.73 -20.10 3.77
C GLU A 160 -44.36 -20.38 4.41
N ARG A 161 -43.79 -21.58 4.27
CA ARG A 161 -42.49 -21.94 4.89
C ARG A 161 -41.34 -22.11 3.90
N LYS A 162 -41.53 -21.70 2.65
CA LYS A 162 -40.48 -21.77 1.65
C LYS A 162 -39.39 -20.74 1.92
N PHE A 163 -38.15 -21.11 1.64
CA PHE A 163 -36.98 -20.23 1.65
C PHE A 163 -36.60 -19.63 3.00
N VAL A 164 -37.02 -20.22 4.12
CA VAL A 164 -36.74 -19.67 5.45
C VAL A 164 -35.23 -19.53 5.67
N LYS A 165 -34.45 -20.57 5.35
CA LYS A 165 -32.99 -20.55 5.53
C LYS A 165 -32.32 -19.59 4.55
N THR A 166 -32.77 -19.58 3.29
CA THR A 166 -32.29 -18.63 2.28
C THR A 166 -32.48 -17.18 2.75
N LEU A 167 -33.69 -16.82 3.20
CA LEU A 167 -34.02 -15.48 3.66
C LEU A 167 -33.28 -15.10 4.95
N GLU A 168 -32.99 -16.07 5.82
CA GLU A 168 -32.15 -15.84 7.01
C GLU A 168 -30.73 -15.42 6.61
N GLU A 169 -30.08 -16.15 5.70
CA GLU A 169 -28.73 -15.81 5.22
C GLU A 169 -28.72 -14.48 4.46
N LEU A 170 -29.73 -14.18 3.64
CA LEU A 170 -29.83 -12.87 2.98
C LEU A 170 -30.02 -11.72 3.97
N ARG A 171 -30.72 -11.93 5.10
CA ARG A 171 -30.79 -10.94 6.18
C ARG A 171 -29.44 -10.77 6.86
N LYS A 172 -28.68 -11.84 7.09
CA LYS A 172 -27.29 -11.77 7.60
C LYS A 172 -26.40 -10.97 6.65
N PHE A 173 -26.50 -11.20 5.34
CA PHE A 173 -25.76 -10.42 4.34
C PHE A 173 -26.14 -8.94 4.37
N LYS A 174 -27.43 -8.63 4.45
CA LYS A 174 -27.91 -7.23 4.55
C LYS A 174 -27.41 -6.52 5.82
N ALA A 175 -27.22 -7.27 6.91
CA ALA A 175 -26.70 -6.75 8.18
C ALA A 175 -25.16 -6.77 8.27
N ALA A 176 -24.48 -7.43 7.32
CA ALA A 176 -23.02 -7.51 7.32
C ALA A 176 -22.39 -6.16 6.98
N GLU A 177 -21.17 -5.93 7.48
CA GLU A 177 -20.42 -4.72 7.20
C GLU A 177 -20.09 -4.59 5.71
N GLU A 178 -20.11 -3.35 5.20
CA GLU A 178 -19.63 -3.06 3.86
C GLU A 178 -18.13 -3.42 3.73
N PRO A 179 -17.71 -4.14 2.68
CA PRO A 179 -16.32 -4.55 2.55
C PRO A 179 -15.34 -3.38 2.54
N PHE A 180 -15.64 -2.33 1.79
CA PHE A 180 -14.80 -1.15 1.63
C PHE A 180 -15.38 0.03 2.40
N THR A 181 -14.72 0.41 3.49
CA THR A 181 -15.17 1.49 4.37
C THR A 181 -14.58 2.84 3.94
N LYS A 182 -15.11 3.95 4.48
CA LYS A 182 -14.56 5.30 4.24
C LYS A 182 -13.08 5.41 4.62
N GLU A 183 -12.67 4.75 5.69
CA GLU A 183 -11.28 4.72 6.17
C GLU A 183 -10.32 4.14 5.12
N PHE A 184 -10.73 3.07 4.42
CA PHE A 184 -9.95 2.51 3.33
C PHE A 184 -9.65 3.55 2.25
N PHE A 185 -10.67 4.31 1.82
CA PHE A 185 -10.50 5.33 0.78
C PHE A 185 -9.62 6.50 1.24
N ILE A 186 -9.68 6.87 2.52
CA ILE A 186 -8.77 7.89 3.09
C ILE A 186 -7.32 7.43 3.02
N LEU A 187 -7.04 6.19 3.41
CA LEU A 187 -5.69 5.62 3.35
C LEU A 187 -5.20 5.44 1.91
N PHE A 188 -6.09 5.01 1.01
CA PHE A 188 -5.80 4.91 -0.42
C PHE A 188 -5.41 6.28 -1.01
N ASP A 189 -6.19 7.32 -0.74
CA ASP A 189 -5.89 8.68 -1.20
C ASP A 189 -4.61 9.24 -0.58
N SER A 190 -4.32 8.90 0.67
CA SER A 190 -3.09 9.30 1.35
C SER A 190 -1.84 8.75 0.64
N VAL A 191 -1.84 7.45 0.34
CA VAL A 191 -0.73 6.80 -0.38
C VAL A 191 -0.65 7.29 -1.82
N ARG A 192 -1.79 7.45 -2.51
CA ARG A 192 -1.82 7.95 -3.90
C ARG A 192 -1.19 9.34 -4.03
N ARG A 193 -1.57 10.29 -3.15
CA ARG A 193 -1.02 11.66 -3.16
C ARG A 193 0.46 11.72 -2.82
N GLN A 194 0.99 10.70 -2.16
CA GLN A 194 2.41 10.61 -1.83
C GLN A 194 3.25 10.12 -3.01
N GLN A 195 2.63 9.49 -4.00
CA GLN A 195 3.27 8.96 -5.21
C GLN A 195 3.08 9.86 -6.44
N GLU A 196 2.33 10.97 -6.28
CA GLU A 196 2.13 12.05 -7.27
C GLU A 196 3.09 13.21 -7.02
#